data_AF-A0AAN5VC05-F1
#
_entry.id   AF-A0AAN5VC05-F1
#
_cell.length_a   1.000
_cell.length_b   1.000
_cell.length_c   1.000
_cell.angle_alpha   90.00
_cell.angle_beta   90.00
_cell.angle_gamma   90.00
#
_symmetry.space_group_name_H-M   'P 1'
#
loop_
_entity.id
_entity.type
_entity.pdbx_description
1 polymer ?
#
loop_
_entity_poly.entity_id
_entity_poly.type
_entity_poly.pdbx_seq_one_letter_code
_entity_poly.pdbx_strand_id
1 'polypeptide(L)' 'MQQEELKPKAARRFKVTTDSRHSKHVAENILGRPFNPVAINTVWASDITYIQTDEGWLYLA' A
#
# COMPACT_ATOMS: atom_id res chain seq x y z
N MET A 1 5.13 -34.29 -4.07
CA MET A 1 4.59 -33.92 -2.74
C MET A 1 5.22 -34.73 -1.60
N GLN A 2 5.34 -36.07 -1.69
CA GLN A 2 5.95 -36.89 -0.62
C GLN A 2 7.49 -37.01 -0.64
N GLN A 3 8.16 -36.71 -1.77
CA GLN A 3 9.63 -36.87 -1.88
C GLN A 3 10.46 -35.78 -1.19
N GLU A 4 9.87 -34.64 -0.82
CA GLU A 4 10.60 -33.46 -0.31
C GLU A 4 10.07 -32.96 1.05
N GLU A 5 9.26 -33.77 1.75
CA GLU A 5 8.60 -33.38 3.02
C GLU A 5 7.89 -32.00 3.02
N LEU A 6 7.47 -31.53 1.84
CA LEU A 6 6.89 -30.20 1.69
C LEU A 6 5.57 -30.11 2.45
N LYS A 7 5.57 -29.33 3.53
CA LYS A 7 4.38 -29.06 4.35
C LYS A 7 3.73 -27.75 3.91
N PRO A 8 2.40 -27.71 3.73
CA PRO A 8 1.71 -26.47 3.43
C PRO A 8 1.85 -25.50 4.60
N LYS A 9 2.41 -24.31 4.34
CA LYS A 9 2.42 -23.21 5.30
C LYS A 9 1.12 -22.43 5.14
N ALA A 10 0.27 -22.45 6.17
CA ALA A 10 -0.94 -21.62 6.18
C ALA A 10 -0.55 -20.14 6.03
N ALA A 11 -1.18 -19.44 5.09
CA ALA A 11 -1.01 -18.01 4.94
C ALA A 11 -1.44 -17.29 6.23
N ARG A 12 -0.71 -16.25 6.62
CA ARG A 12 -1.11 -15.41 7.75
C ARG A 12 -2.45 -14.76 7.42
N ARG A 13 -3.38 -14.72 8.38
CA ARG A 13 -4.65 -14.00 8.23
C ARG A 13 -4.36 -12.55 7.85
N PHE A 14 -5.03 -12.07 6.81
CA PHE A 14 -5.03 -10.66 6.46
C PHE A 14 -5.63 -9.85 7.62
N LYS A 15 -4.93 -8.81 8.07
CA LYS A 15 -5.41 -7.92 9.12
C LYS A 15 -5.84 -6.61 8.47
N VAL A 16 -7.14 -6.32 8.51
CA VAL A 16 -7.67 -5.02 8.11
C VAL A 16 -7.24 -3.99 9.16
N THR A 17 -6.37 -3.07 8.79
CA THR A 17 -5.90 -1.97 9.67
C THR A 17 -6.63 -0.65 9.40
N THR A 18 -7.45 -0.60 8.36
CA THR A 18 -8.17 0.60 7.92
C THR A 18 -9.65 0.45 8.17
N ASP A 19 -10.25 1.38 8.91
CA ASP A 19 -11.70 1.49 9.03
C ASP A 19 -12.23 2.52 8.03
N SER A 20 -12.74 2.04 6.90
CA SER A 20 -13.33 2.91 5.88
C SER A 20 -14.74 3.44 6.26
N ARG A 21 -15.35 2.94 7.34
CA ARG A 21 -16.71 3.34 7.79
C ARG A 21 -16.65 4.29 8.98
N HIS A 22 -15.86 5.35 8.84
CA HIS A 22 -15.74 6.39 9.87
C HIS A 22 -16.55 7.64 9.50
N SER A 23 -16.97 8.41 10.50
CA SER A 23 -17.61 9.73 10.31
C SER A 23 -16.59 10.88 10.19
N LYS A 24 -15.29 10.59 10.17
CA LYS A 24 -14.25 11.60 9.96
C LYS A 24 -14.31 12.15 8.53
N HIS A 25 -13.83 13.38 8.36
CA HIS A 25 -13.70 14.00 7.06
C HIS A 25 -12.80 13.15 6.14
N VAL A 26 -13.29 12.87 4.93
CA VAL A 26 -12.55 12.18 3.87
C VAL A 26 -12.13 13.23 2.86
N ALA A 27 -10.83 13.33 2.59
CA ALA A 27 -10.33 14.22 1.55
C ALA A 27 -10.84 13.77 0.17
N GLU A 28 -11.24 14.73 -0.67
CA GLU A 28 -11.71 14.43 -2.01
C GLU A 28 -10.58 13.89 -2.89
N ASN A 29 -10.89 12.88 -3.72
CA ASN A 29 -9.97 12.41 -4.75
C ASN A 29 -9.99 13.38 -5.95
N ILE A 30 -9.24 14.47 -5.84
CA ILE A 30 -9.16 15.51 -6.87
C ILE A 30 -8.49 15.05 -8.15
N LEU A 31 -7.68 13.98 -8.08
CA LEU A 31 -7.09 13.38 -9.26
C LEU A 31 -8.17 12.51 -9.92
N GLY A 32 -8.49 11.35 -9.36
CA GLY A 32 -9.48 10.44 -9.96
C GLY A 32 -8.90 9.51 -11.05
N ARG A 33 -7.57 9.31 -11.07
CA ARG A 33 -6.80 8.61 -12.13
C ARG A 33 -6.67 9.27 -13.53
N PRO A 34 -6.98 10.56 -13.79
CA PRO A 34 -6.61 11.27 -15.01
C PRO A 34 -5.15 11.69 -14.90
N PHE A 35 -4.28 10.93 -15.56
CA PHE A 35 -2.84 11.20 -15.60
C PHE A 35 -2.43 12.17 -16.72
N ASN A 36 -3.38 12.93 -17.27
CA ASN A 36 -3.15 13.90 -18.35
C ASN A 36 -3.65 15.30 -17.98
N PRO A 37 -2.92 16.05 -17.13
CA PRO A 37 -3.30 17.40 -16.76
C PRO A 37 -3.19 18.38 -17.94
N VAL A 38 -4.04 19.41 -17.93
CA VAL A 38 -4.09 20.45 -18.99
C VAL A 38 -2.87 21.37 -18.97
N ALA A 39 -2.23 21.55 -17.81
CA ALA A 39 -1.07 22.39 -17.64
C ALA A 39 -0.01 21.70 -16.76
N ILE A 40 1.23 22.16 -16.88
CA ILE A 40 2.32 21.69 -16.01
C ILE A 40 2.05 22.11 -14.56
N ASN A 41 2.58 21.34 -13.60
CA ASN A 41 2.51 21.65 -12.16
C ASN A 41 1.09 21.76 -11.56
N THR A 42 0.10 21.06 -12.11
CA THR A 42 -1.27 21.05 -11.55
C THR A 42 -1.57 19.82 -10.69
N VAL A 43 -0.78 18.76 -10.80
CA VAL A 43 -0.93 17.51 -10.03
C VAL A 43 0.46 17.05 -9.60
N TRP A 44 0.60 16.70 -8.32
CA TRP A 44 1.80 16.07 -7.77
C TRP A 44 1.43 14.75 -7.09
N ALA A 45 2.30 13.76 -7.24
CA ALA A 45 2.19 12.48 -6.56
C ALA A 45 3.54 12.14 -5.92
N SER A 46 3.49 11.58 -4.72
CA SER A 46 4.64 11.05 -4.00
C SER A 46 4.21 9.73 -3.37
N ASP A 47 5.13 8.78 -3.26
CA ASP A 47 4.93 7.54 -2.53
C ASP A 47 6.06 7.37 -1.50
N ILE A 48 5.79 6.61 -0.44
CA ILE A 48 6.81 6.19 0.51
C ILE A 48 6.70 4.67 0.63
N THR A 49 7.77 3.99 0.24
CA THR A 49 7.85 2.54 0.32
C THR A 49 8.53 2.12 1.63
N TYR A 50 7.90 1.18 2.34
CA TYR A 50 8.43 0.58 3.55
C TYR A 50 9.18 -0.70 3.21
N ILE A 51 10.48 -0.73 3.48
CA ILE A 51 11.34 -1.88 3.22
C ILE A 51 11.63 -2.58 4.53
N GLN A 52 11.28 -3.86 4.61
CA GLN A 52 11.63 -4.70 5.75
C GLN A 52 13.08 -5.15 5.63
N THR A 53 13.88 -4.92 6.67
CA THR A 53 15.28 -5.35 6.79
C THR A 53 15.53 -6.03 8.14
N ASP A 54 16.71 -6.64 8.31
CA ASP A 54 17.12 -7.25 9.59
C ASP A 54 17.31 -6.22 10.71
N GLU A 55 17.53 -4.95 10.36
CA GLU A 55 17.65 -3.82 11.29
C GLU A 55 16.30 -3.15 11.61
N GLY A 56 15.22 -3.59 10.95
CA GLY A 56 13.87 -3.04 11.11
C GLY A 56 13.27 -2.49 9.80
N TRP A 57 12.33 -1.56 9.94
CA TRP A 57 11.67 -0.93 8.79
C TRP A 57 12.45 0.30 8.33
N LEU A 58 12.83 0.32 7.05
CA LEU A 58 13.41 1.48 6.39
C LEU A 58 12.35 2.16 5.52
N TYR A 59 12.50 3.47 5.37
CA TYR A 59 11.63 4.33 4.56
C TYR A 59 12.37 4.75 3.30
N LEU A 60 11.82 4.41 2.12
CA LEU A 60 12.32 4.86 0.82
C LEU A 60 11.33 5.87 0.25
N ALA A 61 11.84 7.06 -0.09
CA ALA A 61 11.10 8.18 -0.68
C ALA A 61 11.66 8.52 -2.07
#